data_AF-A0A536UPG4-F1
#
_entry.id   AF-A0A536UPG4-F1
#
_cell.length_a   1.000
_cell.length_b   1.000
_cell.length_c   1.000
_cell.angle_alpha   90.00
_cell.angle_beta   90.00
_cell.angle_gamma   90.00
#
_symmetry.space_group_name_H-M   'P 1'
#
loop_
_entity.id
_entity.type
_entity.pdbx_description
1 polymer ?
#
loop_
_entity_poly.entity_id
_entity_poly.type
_entity_poly.pdbx_seq_one_letter_code
_entity_poly.pdbx_strand_id
1 'polypeptide(L)'
;MRWRALIVSVIAVLCFGSVPAAATSYSTDNSDLWGNEAESGWGIQFVQRAEILFATLYVYNASGAPVWYAAVLQPANATTWTGDLMQTSGPWFGTTPFNPAAIGANRVGSMSFSATSDKTGVLSYSVNGTAVSKDISRTTIRYDNYTGDYAGMMSWTAEGCPNPADRGVFNNRIDFSLRHTGTSLDMASQQQGNAPICTSHG
;
A
#
# COMPACT_ATOMS: atom_id res chain seq x y z
N MET A 1 -2.28 -49.09 -49.10
CA MET A 1 -0.90 -48.75 -48.71
C MET A 1 -0.91 -47.29 -48.24
N ARG A 2 -0.49 -47.04 -46.99
CA ARG A 2 -0.08 -45.74 -46.39
C ARG A 2 -1.13 -44.76 -45.81
N TRP A 3 -1.25 -44.93 -44.49
CA TRP A 3 -1.48 -44.02 -43.35
C TRP A 3 -0.93 -42.58 -43.48
N ARG A 4 -1.59 -41.64 -42.76
CA ARG A 4 -1.16 -40.30 -42.23
C ARG A 4 -1.53 -39.12 -43.17
N ALA A 5 -2.14 -38.01 -42.76
CA ALA A 5 -2.27 -37.35 -41.47
C ALA A 5 -3.45 -36.35 -41.49
N LEU A 6 -4.25 -36.29 -40.42
CA LEU A 6 -5.22 -35.21 -40.18
C LEU A 6 -5.42 -35.09 -38.65
N ILE A 7 -4.34 -34.80 -37.92
CA ILE A 7 -4.40 -34.40 -36.51
C ILE A 7 -3.36 -33.29 -36.31
N VAL A 8 -3.60 -32.11 -36.88
CA VAL A 8 -2.93 -30.87 -36.46
C VAL A 8 -3.88 -29.69 -36.74
N SER A 9 -4.98 -29.58 -36.00
CA SER A 9 -5.82 -28.37 -36.06
C SER A 9 -6.45 -27.97 -34.73
N VAL A 10 -5.90 -28.43 -33.59
CA VAL A 10 -6.46 -28.10 -32.25
C VAL A 10 -5.46 -27.35 -31.35
N ILE A 11 -4.29 -26.94 -31.85
CA ILE A 11 -3.28 -26.20 -31.07
C ILE A 11 -2.93 -24.88 -31.74
N ALA A 12 -3.92 -23.99 -31.94
CA ALA A 12 -3.67 -22.65 -32.46
C ALA A 12 -4.69 -21.57 -32.01
N VAL A 13 -5.41 -21.79 -30.91
CA VAL A 13 -6.36 -20.78 -30.36
C VAL A 13 -6.24 -20.66 -28.83
N LEU A 14 -5.01 -20.71 -28.29
CA LEU A 14 -4.78 -20.63 -26.84
C LEU A 14 -3.77 -19.55 -26.41
N CYS A 15 -3.50 -18.54 -27.25
CA CYS A 15 -2.53 -17.47 -26.94
C CYS A 15 -3.03 -16.03 -27.16
N PHE A 16 -4.33 -15.76 -27.06
CA PHE A 16 -4.85 -14.37 -27.01
C PHE A 16 -5.73 -14.09 -25.79
N GLY A 17 -5.52 -14.83 -24.71
CA GLY A 17 -5.96 -14.43 -23.39
C GLY A 17 -4.80 -13.77 -22.65
N SER A 18 -4.33 -12.60 -23.11
CA SER A 18 -3.62 -11.71 -22.20
C SER A 18 -4.62 -11.34 -21.12
N VAL A 19 -4.64 -12.11 -20.02
CA VAL A 19 -5.26 -11.63 -18.78
C VAL A 19 -4.59 -10.28 -18.56
N PRO A 20 -5.31 -9.14 -18.53
CA PRO A 20 -4.68 -7.95 -18.04
C PRO A 20 -4.16 -8.34 -16.67
N ALA A 21 -2.84 -8.34 -16.50
CA ALA A 21 -2.24 -8.27 -15.19
C ALA A 21 -2.64 -6.90 -14.66
N ALA A 22 -3.89 -6.82 -14.19
CA ALA A 22 -4.34 -5.70 -13.42
C ALA A 22 -3.55 -5.84 -12.13
N ALA A 23 -2.42 -5.15 -12.05
CA ALA A 23 -1.82 -4.78 -10.79
C ALA A 23 -2.84 -3.86 -10.10
N THR A 24 -3.92 -4.42 -9.57
CA THR A 24 -4.86 -3.68 -8.76
C THR A 24 -4.22 -3.51 -7.39
N SER A 25 -3.31 -2.55 -7.26
CA SER A 25 -3.25 -1.83 -6.00
C SER A 25 -4.61 -1.12 -5.90
N TYR A 26 -5.54 -1.74 -5.19
CA TYR A 26 -6.77 -1.08 -4.80
C TYR A 26 -6.37 0.19 -4.03
N SER A 27 -6.54 1.35 -4.65
CA SER A 27 -6.06 2.66 -4.19
C SER A 27 -4.55 2.73 -3.87
N THR A 28 -4.06 3.93 -3.55
CA THR A 28 -2.86 4.07 -2.72
C THR A 28 -3.06 3.26 -1.44
N ASP A 29 -2.09 2.44 -1.05
CA ASP A 29 -2.13 1.66 0.18
C ASP A 29 -2.10 2.61 1.38
N ASN A 30 -3.13 2.59 2.23
CA ASN A 30 -3.26 3.47 3.40
C ASN A 30 -2.63 2.91 4.68
N SER A 31 -1.95 1.75 4.59
CA SER A 31 -1.24 1.15 5.72
C SER A 31 -0.15 2.09 6.21
N ASP A 32 -0.33 2.62 7.42
CA ASP A 32 0.67 3.44 8.10
C ASP A 32 0.23 3.74 9.54
N LEU A 33 1.09 4.46 10.25
CA LEU A 33 0.74 5.27 11.40
C LEU A 33 0.26 6.65 10.93
N TRP A 34 -0.88 7.07 11.45
CA TRP A 34 -1.49 8.35 11.18
C TRP A 34 -1.77 9.09 12.48
N GLY A 35 -1.70 10.41 12.42
CA GLY A 35 -1.95 11.26 13.58
C GLY A 35 -2.05 12.72 13.20
N ASN A 36 -2.07 13.58 14.20
CA ASN A 36 -1.99 15.02 14.04
C ASN A 36 -0.77 15.51 14.81
N GLU A 37 0.22 16.06 14.10
CA GLU A 37 1.50 16.48 14.71
C GLU A 37 1.31 17.54 15.81
N ALA A 38 0.33 18.43 15.64
CA ALA A 38 -0.02 19.45 16.63
C ALA A 38 -0.72 18.87 17.88
N GLU A 39 -1.18 17.62 17.82
CA GLU A 39 -1.87 16.90 18.89
C GLU A 39 -1.15 15.59 19.25
N SER A 40 0.18 15.64 19.31
CA SER A 40 1.02 14.49 19.63
C SER A 40 0.60 13.80 20.94
N GLY A 41 0.48 12.46 20.90
CA GLY A 41 0.13 11.63 22.06
C GLY A 41 -1.08 10.71 21.87
N TRP A 42 -1.83 10.88 20.78
CA TRP A 42 -2.84 9.95 20.28
C TRP A 42 -2.56 9.64 18.79
N GLY A 43 -3.28 8.68 18.22
CA GLY A 43 -3.15 8.39 16.79
C GLY A 43 -3.91 7.13 16.39
N ILE A 44 -3.75 6.77 15.13
CA ILE A 44 -4.41 5.62 14.52
C ILE A 44 -3.45 4.86 13.61
N GLN A 45 -3.45 3.54 13.70
CA GLN A 45 -2.77 2.68 12.76
C GLN A 45 -3.78 2.09 11.79
N PHE A 46 -3.45 2.09 10.51
CA PHE A 46 -4.17 1.33 9.49
C PHE A 46 -3.32 0.19 8.96
N VAL A 47 -3.97 -0.93 8.69
CA VAL A 47 -3.46 -2.04 7.89
C VAL A 47 -4.47 -2.32 6.79
N GLN A 48 -4.08 -2.12 5.53
CA GLN A 48 -4.93 -2.34 4.38
C GLN A 48 -4.68 -3.73 3.78
N ARG A 49 -5.76 -4.44 3.48
CA ARG A 49 -5.71 -5.66 2.66
C ARG A 49 -6.81 -5.60 1.61
N ALA A 50 -6.39 -5.57 0.35
CA ALA A 50 -7.28 -5.28 -0.77
C ALA A 50 -8.04 -3.97 -0.49
N GLU A 51 -9.36 -3.99 -0.45
CA GLU A 51 -10.21 -2.84 -0.18
C GLU A 51 -10.52 -2.54 1.29
N ILE A 52 -10.11 -3.42 2.20
CA ILE A 52 -10.48 -3.35 3.61
C ILE A 52 -9.36 -2.71 4.43
N LEU A 53 -9.72 -1.81 5.35
CA LEU A 53 -8.82 -1.29 6.38
C LEU A 53 -9.13 -1.91 7.73
N PHE A 54 -8.11 -2.45 8.38
CA PHE A 54 -8.14 -2.65 9.82
C PHE A 54 -7.53 -1.43 10.51
N ALA A 55 -8.25 -0.86 11.47
CA ALA A 55 -7.88 0.34 12.18
C ALA A 55 -7.68 0.06 13.68
N THR A 56 -6.60 0.59 14.26
CA THR A 56 -6.37 0.61 15.72
C THR A 56 -6.17 2.04 16.18
N LEU A 57 -7.13 2.57 16.94
CA LEU A 57 -7.13 3.94 17.46
C LEU A 57 -6.72 3.91 18.94
N TYR A 58 -5.71 4.70 19.31
CA TYR A 58 -5.30 4.89 20.71
C TYR A 58 -5.55 6.34 21.13
N VAL A 59 -6.38 6.50 22.16
CA VAL A 59 -6.87 7.80 22.65
C VAL A 59 -7.07 7.74 24.17
N TYR A 60 -7.68 8.77 24.76
CA TYR A 60 -7.92 8.86 26.19
C TYR A 60 -9.42 8.99 26.47
N ASN A 61 -9.91 8.28 27.49
CA ASN A 61 -11.31 8.37 27.90
C ASN A 61 -11.60 9.66 28.70
N ALA A 62 -12.84 9.85 29.17
CA ALA A 62 -13.24 11.03 29.94
C ALA A 62 -12.46 11.25 31.25
N SER A 63 -11.82 10.21 31.80
CA SER A 63 -10.94 10.31 32.97
C SER A 63 -9.47 10.59 32.62
N GLY A 64 -9.14 10.73 31.34
CA GLY A 64 -7.77 10.89 30.85
C GLY A 64 -6.97 9.58 30.79
N ALA A 65 -7.59 8.43 31.06
CA ALA A 65 -6.92 7.13 31.00
C ALA A 65 -6.84 6.64 29.54
N PRO A 66 -5.73 6.00 29.14
CA PRO A 66 -5.56 5.50 27.77
C PRO A 66 -6.56 4.38 27.47
N VAL A 67 -7.09 4.38 26.25
CA VAL A 67 -8.03 3.39 25.73
C VAL A 67 -7.74 3.12 24.25
N TRP A 68 -7.97 1.88 23.84
CA TRP A 68 -7.76 1.41 22.48
C TRP A 68 -9.10 0.99 21.88
N TYR A 69 -9.34 1.39 20.64
CA TYR A 69 -10.49 0.96 19.84
C TYR A 69 -10.01 0.35 18.54
N ALA A 70 -10.80 -0.59 18.01
CA ALA A 70 -10.51 -1.23 16.74
C ALA A 70 -11.72 -1.13 15.80
N ALA A 71 -11.46 -1.06 14.49
CA ALA A 71 -12.51 -1.11 13.48
C ALA A 71 -12.05 -1.88 12.25
N VAL A 72 -13.00 -2.56 11.59
CA VAL A 72 -12.84 -3.06 10.23
C VAL A 72 -13.65 -2.15 9.32
N LEU A 73 -12.98 -1.41 8.45
CA LEU A 73 -13.61 -0.41 7.58
C LEU A 73 -13.75 -0.97 6.16
N GLN A 74 -14.98 -0.92 5.67
CA GLN A 74 -15.37 -1.26 4.30
C GLN A 74 -15.29 -0.03 3.42
N PRO A 75 -14.95 -0.15 2.12
CA PRO A 75 -14.95 1.00 1.22
C PRO A 75 -16.36 1.53 1.02
N ALA A 76 -16.58 2.79 1.37
CA ALA A 76 -17.79 3.52 1.04
C ALA A 76 -17.71 4.16 -0.35
N ASN A 77 -16.50 4.52 -0.78
CA ASN A 77 -16.17 4.97 -2.14
C ASN A 77 -14.65 4.79 -2.39
N ALA A 78 -14.12 5.36 -3.47
CA ALA A 78 -12.71 5.20 -3.88
C ALA A 78 -11.67 5.73 -2.87
N THR A 79 -12.04 6.67 -1.99
CA THR A 79 -11.13 7.29 -1.02
C THR A 79 -11.69 7.33 0.40
N THR A 80 -12.85 6.73 0.65
CA THR A 80 -13.49 6.71 1.97
C THR A 80 -13.82 5.29 2.40
N TRP A 81 -13.53 4.98 3.67
CA TRP A 81 -13.86 3.72 4.31
C TRP A 81 -14.65 3.97 5.59
N THR A 82 -15.65 3.13 5.87
CA THR A 82 -16.49 3.24 7.06
C THR A 82 -16.71 1.89 7.74
N GLY A 83 -16.93 1.91 9.04
CA GLY A 83 -17.20 0.70 9.81
C GLY A 83 -17.59 0.98 11.24
N ASP A 84 -17.91 -0.09 11.96
CA ASP A 84 -18.23 -0.03 13.38
C ASP A 84 -16.95 0.09 14.22
N LEU A 85 -16.99 0.97 15.21
CA LEU A 85 -15.92 1.13 16.18
C LEU A 85 -16.20 0.22 17.37
N MET A 86 -15.26 -0.69 17.63
CA MET A 86 -15.35 -1.72 18.65
C MET A 86 -14.37 -1.44 19.78
N GLN A 87 -14.81 -1.69 21.01
CA GLN A 87 -13.96 -1.74 22.19
C GLN A 87 -13.89 -3.18 22.68
N THR A 88 -12.67 -3.67 22.92
CA THR A 88 -12.45 -4.99 23.49
C THR A 88 -11.95 -4.88 24.93
N SER A 89 -12.26 -5.90 25.73
CA SER A 89 -11.72 -6.09 27.07
C SER A 89 -11.29 -7.54 27.23
N GLY A 90 -10.38 -7.80 28.17
CA GLY A 90 -9.90 -9.15 28.41
C GLY A 90 -9.20 -9.33 29.75
N PRO A 91 -8.75 -10.55 30.05
CA PRO A 91 -8.04 -10.85 31.28
C PRO A 91 -6.72 -10.06 31.33
N TRP A 92 -6.20 -9.83 32.54
CA TRP A 92 -4.87 -9.25 32.72
C TRP A 92 -3.82 -10.05 31.96
N PHE A 93 -2.85 -9.40 31.31
CA PHE A 93 -1.87 -10.04 30.42
C PHE A 93 -1.01 -11.13 31.09
N GLY A 94 -0.93 -11.16 32.42
CA GLY A 94 -0.26 -12.20 33.19
C GLY A 94 -1.15 -13.38 33.62
N THR A 95 -2.44 -13.37 33.27
CA THR A 95 -3.39 -14.43 33.64
C THR A 95 -3.03 -15.74 32.91
N THR A 96 -2.72 -16.78 33.68
CA THR A 96 -2.43 -18.13 33.17
C THR A 96 -3.21 -19.18 33.98
N PRO A 97 -3.98 -20.07 33.34
CA PRO A 97 -4.22 -20.16 31.90
C PRO A 97 -5.11 -19.02 31.37
N PHE A 98 -5.03 -18.75 30.07
CA PHE A 98 -5.91 -17.78 29.41
C PHE A 98 -7.37 -18.23 29.46
N ASN A 99 -8.27 -17.38 29.95
CA ASN A 99 -9.70 -17.64 29.97
C ASN A 99 -10.40 -16.91 28.81
N PRO A 100 -10.81 -17.60 27.73
CA PRO A 100 -11.47 -16.97 26.60
C PRO A 100 -12.86 -16.40 26.94
N ALA A 101 -13.54 -16.92 27.97
CA ALA A 101 -14.85 -16.43 28.39
C ALA A 101 -14.79 -15.05 29.08
N ALA A 102 -13.59 -14.57 29.43
CA ALA A 102 -13.38 -13.25 30.00
C ALA A 102 -13.21 -12.13 28.95
N ILE A 103 -13.27 -12.47 27.65
CA ILE A 103 -13.17 -11.50 26.56
C ILE A 103 -14.53 -10.84 26.30
N GLY A 104 -14.56 -9.51 26.25
CA GLY A 104 -15.69 -8.72 25.81
C GLY A 104 -15.38 -7.98 24.50
N ALA A 105 -16.36 -7.85 23.62
CA ALA A 105 -16.28 -7.03 22.41
C ALA A 105 -17.60 -6.27 22.23
N ASN A 106 -17.55 -4.95 22.39
CA ASN A 106 -18.73 -4.09 22.34
C ASN A 106 -18.60 -3.06 21.23
N ARG A 107 -19.68 -2.85 20.47
CA ARG A 107 -19.79 -1.72 19.54
C ARG A 107 -19.99 -0.45 20.36
N VAL A 108 -19.08 0.51 20.22
CA VAL A 108 -19.11 1.80 20.93
C VAL A 108 -19.43 2.98 20.01
N GLY A 109 -19.41 2.77 18.69
CA GLY A 109 -19.78 3.79 17.72
C GLY A 109 -19.41 3.39 16.31
N SER A 110 -19.00 4.38 15.52
CA SER A 110 -18.62 4.21 14.12
C SER A 110 -17.33 4.97 13.82
N MET A 111 -16.64 4.58 12.76
CA MET A 111 -15.45 5.23 12.25
C MET A 111 -15.54 5.40 10.74
N SER A 112 -15.02 6.52 10.26
CA SER A 112 -14.84 6.86 8.85
C SER A 112 -13.44 7.42 8.65
N PHE A 113 -12.74 6.93 7.64
CA PHE A 113 -11.49 7.51 7.16
C PHE A 113 -11.67 7.94 5.72
N SER A 114 -11.32 9.19 5.41
CA SER A 114 -11.34 9.73 4.05
C SER A 114 -9.95 10.22 3.68
N ALA A 115 -9.27 9.56 2.76
CA ALA A 115 -7.99 10.01 2.23
C ALA A 115 -8.19 11.27 1.36
N THR A 116 -7.39 12.31 1.61
CA THR A 116 -7.38 13.55 0.81
C THR A 116 -6.15 13.64 -0.08
N SER A 117 -5.07 12.93 0.27
CA SER A 117 -3.89 12.67 -0.57
C SER A 117 -3.27 11.32 -0.19
N ASP A 118 -2.10 11.01 -0.73
CA ASP A 118 -1.27 9.89 -0.28
C ASP A 118 -0.74 10.07 1.15
N LYS A 119 -0.72 11.31 1.67
CA LYS A 119 -0.12 11.68 2.97
C LYS A 119 -1.09 12.28 3.98
N THR A 120 -2.29 12.67 3.56
CA THR A 120 -3.27 13.38 4.38
C THR A 120 -4.66 12.76 4.26
N GLY A 121 -5.47 12.90 5.31
CA GLY A 121 -6.85 12.45 5.34
C GLY A 121 -7.63 13.04 6.50
N VAL A 122 -8.93 12.73 6.52
CA VAL A 122 -9.84 13.11 7.59
C VAL A 122 -10.29 11.84 8.31
N LEU A 123 -10.06 11.79 9.61
CA LEU A 123 -10.58 10.75 10.50
C LEU A 123 -11.80 11.29 11.24
N SER A 124 -12.95 10.64 11.06
CA SER A 124 -14.16 10.92 11.82
C SER A 124 -14.60 9.67 12.57
N TYR A 125 -14.88 9.79 13.86
CA TYR A 125 -15.37 8.67 14.66
C TYR A 125 -16.32 9.11 15.76
N SER A 126 -17.09 8.16 16.28
CA SER A 126 -17.92 8.37 17.47
C SER A 126 -17.64 7.31 18.52
N VAL A 127 -17.67 7.72 19.79
CA VAL A 127 -17.60 6.83 20.95
C VAL A 127 -18.72 7.21 21.91
N ASN A 128 -19.67 6.30 22.15
CA ASN A 128 -20.78 6.48 23.08
C ASN A 128 -21.54 7.81 22.90
N GLY A 129 -21.76 8.21 21.64
CA GLY A 129 -22.48 9.45 21.29
C GLY A 129 -21.60 10.71 21.16
N THR A 130 -20.34 10.67 21.59
CA THR A 130 -19.39 11.77 21.36
C THR A 130 -18.75 11.63 19.98
N ALA A 131 -18.98 12.60 19.10
CA ALA A 131 -18.38 12.64 17.76
C ALA A 131 -17.07 13.45 17.75
N VAL A 132 -16.11 12.96 16.98
CA VAL A 132 -14.79 13.58 16.77
C VAL A 132 -14.50 13.58 15.27
N SER A 133 -13.94 14.68 14.77
CA SER A 133 -13.37 14.75 13.42
C SER A 133 -12.03 15.46 13.47
N LYS A 134 -11.03 14.88 12.83
CA LYS A 134 -9.64 15.37 12.84
C LYS A 134 -9.04 15.26 11.46
N ASP A 135 -8.35 16.31 11.04
CA ASP A 135 -7.37 16.21 9.96
C ASP A 135 -6.14 15.45 10.49
N ILE A 136 -5.72 14.45 9.74
CA ILE A 136 -4.59 13.57 10.07
C ILE A 136 -3.63 13.47 8.88
N SER A 137 -2.37 13.23 9.20
CA SER A 137 -1.32 12.93 8.25
C SER A 137 -0.56 11.66 8.65
N ARG A 138 0.10 11.03 7.68
CA ARG A 138 1.05 9.96 7.97
C ARG A 138 2.14 10.47 8.92
N THR A 139 2.44 9.68 9.94
CA THR A 139 3.45 10.03 10.94
C THR A 139 4.82 9.58 10.45
N THR A 140 5.70 10.54 10.17
CA THR A 140 7.08 10.23 9.76
C THR A 140 7.92 9.91 11.00
N ILE A 141 8.24 8.64 11.21
CA ILE A 141 9.18 8.22 12.27
C ILE A 141 10.63 8.50 11.83
N ARG A 142 10.91 8.23 10.57
CA ARG A 142 12.22 8.45 9.94
C ARG A 142 12.03 8.59 8.44
N TYR A 143 12.84 9.43 7.83
CA TYR A 143 12.96 9.45 6.38
C TYR A 143 13.75 8.25 5.90
N ASP A 144 13.28 7.61 4.82
CA ASP A 144 14.09 6.66 4.09
C ASP A 144 15.31 7.35 3.51
N ASN A 145 16.42 6.62 3.37
CA ASN A 145 17.58 7.08 2.62
C ASN A 145 17.86 6.07 1.51
N TYR A 146 17.50 6.43 0.30
CA TYR A 146 17.68 5.62 -0.89
C TYR A 146 19.05 5.85 -1.57
N THR A 147 19.93 6.64 -0.96
CA THR A 147 21.27 6.91 -1.51
C THR A 147 22.02 5.60 -1.73
N GLY A 148 22.50 5.39 -2.95
CA GLY A 148 23.22 4.18 -3.32
C GLY A 148 23.30 3.99 -4.82
N ASP A 149 24.09 3.00 -5.21
CA ASP A 149 24.21 2.57 -6.60
C ASP A 149 23.44 1.26 -6.79
N TYR A 150 22.56 1.24 -7.80
CA TYR A 150 21.67 0.14 -8.11
C TYR A 150 21.87 -0.27 -9.57
N ALA A 151 21.59 -1.54 -9.87
CA ALA A 151 21.59 -2.04 -11.23
C ALA A 151 20.22 -2.62 -11.56
N GLY A 152 19.65 -2.20 -12.67
CA GLY A 152 18.44 -2.76 -13.27
C GLY A 152 18.73 -3.36 -14.64
N MET A 153 17.75 -4.09 -15.17
CA MET A 153 17.77 -4.61 -16.53
C MET A 153 16.48 -4.19 -17.23
N MET A 154 16.61 -3.54 -18.37
CA MET A 154 15.50 -3.21 -19.24
C MET A 154 15.49 -4.23 -20.39
N SER A 155 14.37 -4.93 -20.55
CA SER A 155 14.12 -5.86 -21.65
C SER A 155 13.08 -5.25 -22.58
N TRP A 156 13.38 -5.15 -23.86
CA TRP A 156 12.43 -4.68 -24.86
C TRP A 156 12.52 -5.50 -26.14
N THR A 157 11.45 -5.46 -26.92
CA THR A 157 11.40 -6.09 -28.24
C THR A 157 11.39 -5.00 -29.30
N ALA A 158 12.39 -4.99 -30.18
CA ALA A 158 12.40 -4.09 -31.32
C ALA A 158 11.73 -4.78 -32.52
N GLU A 159 10.64 -4.17 -33.01
CA GLU A 159 9.90 -4.60 -34.18
C GLU A 159 9.91 -3.48 -35.23
N GLY A 160 9.81 -3.85 -36.52
CA GLY A 160 9.70 -2.86 -37.60
C GLY A 160 11.00 -2.14 -38.01
N CYS A 161 12.16 -2.51 -37.46
CA CYS A 161 13.44 -1.94 -37.91
C CYS A 161 13.72 -2.29 -39.39
N PRO A 162 14.25 -1.37 -40.22
CA PRO A 162 14.54 -1.63 -41.63
C PRO A 162 15.52 -2.78 -41.85
N ASN A 163 16.51 -2.92 -40.98
CA ASN A 163 17.46 -4.02 -40.98
C ASN A 163 16.95 -5.17 -40.10
N PRO A 164 16.81 -6.40 -40.64
CA PRO A 164 16.35 -7.55 -39.87
C PRO A 164 17.24 -7.92 -38.67
N ALA A 165 18.54 -7.61 -38.71
CA ALA A 165 19.47 -7.90 -37.61
C ALA A 165 19.20 -7.06 -36.34
N ASP A 166 18.52 -5.92 -36.50
CA ASP A 166 18.17 -5.01 -35.40
C ASP A 166 16.81 -5.35 -34.77
N ARG A 167 16.15 -6.42 -35.22
CA ARG A 167 14.88 -6.90 -34.68
C ARG A 167 15.13 -8.00 -33.66
N GLY A 168 14.32 -8.03 -32.60
CA GLY A 168 14.40 -9.08 -31.57
C GLY A 168 14.32 -8.54 -30.15
N VAL A 169 14.59 -9.43 -29.20
CA VAL A 169 14.62 -9.08 -27.77
C VAL A 169 16.01 -8.59 -27.40
N PHE A 170 16.06 -7.38 -26.84
CA PHE A 170 17.27 -6.75 -26.35
C PHE A 170 17.17 -6.58 -24.84
N ASN A 171 18.25 -6.93 -24.16
CA ASN A 171 18.43 -6.67 -22.74
C ASN A 171 19.55 -5.66 -22.58
N ASN A 172 19.26 -4.56 -21.88
CA ASN A 172 20.29 -3.60 -21.50
C ASN A 172 20.31 -3.41 -20.00
N ARG A 173 21.52 -3.46 -19.44
CA ARG A 173 21.75 -3.06 -18.06
C ARG A 173 21.62 -1.54 -17.96
N ILE A 174 20.96 -1.09 -16.90
CA ILE A 174 20.88 0.31 -16.52
C ILE A 174 21.44 0.41 -15.09
N ASP A 175 22.48 1.22 -14.93
CA ASP A 175 23.00 1.57 -13.62
C ASP A 175 22.34 2.87 -13.14
N PHE A 176 21.92 2.90 -11.88
CA PHE A 176 21.29 4.03 -11.24
C PHE A 176 22.15 4.48 -10.06
N SER A 177 22.46 5.76 -9.97
CA SER A 177 23.06 6.38 -8.78
C SER A 177 22.04 7.33 -8.17
N LEU A 178 21.58 6.99 -6.97
CA LEU A 178 20.61 7.78 -6.21
C LEU A 178 21.33 8.59 -5.14
N ARG A 179 20.89 9.84 -4.95
CA ARG A 179 21.25 10.70 -3.83
C ARG A 179 19.95 11.20 -3.19
N HIS A 180 19.73 10.82 -1.93
CA HIS A 180 18.57 11.26 -1.16
C HIS A 180 19.05 12.15 -0.01
N THR A 181 18.58 13.40 0.01
CA THR A 181 18.84 14.35 1.11
C THR A 181 17.53 14.93 1.61
N GLY A 182 17.13 14.58 2.83
CA GLY A 182 15.88 15.08 3.44
C GLY A 182 14.65 14.60 2.67
N THR A 183 14.01 15.50 1.92
CA THR A 183 12.85 15.22 1.07
C THR A 183 13.18 15.29 -0.42
N SER A 184 14.45 15.46 -0.79
CA SER A 184 14.92 15.62 -2.16
C SER A 184 15.58 14.34 -2.65
N LEU A 185 15.17 13.83 -3.82
CA LEU A 185 15.76 12.67 -4.45
C LEU A 185 16.31 13.02 -5.84
N ASP A 186 17.63 12.89 -5.99
CA ASP A 186 18.31 12.95 -7.27
C ASP A 186 18.61 11.54 -7.75
N MET A 187 18.35 11.27 -9.03
CA MET A 187 18.67 10.00 -9.66
C MET A 187 19.39 10.27 -10.98
N ALA A 188 20.60 9.72 -11.11
CA ALA A 188 21.30 9.61 -12.37
C ALA A 188 21.16 8.18 -12.88
N SER A 189 20.81 8.00 -14.14
CA SER A 189 20.72 6.70 -14.80
C SER A 189 21.62 6.65 -16.02
N GLN A 190 22.27 5.52 -16.22
CA GLN A 190 23.16 5.27 -17.35
C GLN A 190 22.90 3.89 -17.91
N GLN A 191 22.54 3.82 -19.19
CA GLN A 191 22.50 2.55 -19.91
C GLN A 191 23.94 2.11 -20.23
N GLN A 192 24.22 0.81 -20.11
CA GLN A 192 25.53 0.24 -20.44
C GLN A 192 25.94 0.60 -21.89
N GLY A 193 27.12 1.21 -22.06
CA GLY A 193 27.64 1.71 -23.35
C GLY A 193 27.95 3.23 -23.32
N ASN A 194 28.12 3.84 -24.50
CA ASN A 194 28.34 5.29 -24.66
C ASN A 194 27.02 6.10 -24.60
N ALA A 195 26.02 5.60 -23.87
CA ALA A 195 24.71 6.23 -23.78
C ALA A 195 24.75 7.48 -22.87
N PRO A 196 23.93 8.52 -23.18
CA PRO A 196 23.85 9.71 -22.36
C PRO A 196 23.29 9.40 -20.96
N ILE A 197 23.81 10.10 -19.95
CA ILE A 197 23.31 10.04 -18.57
C ILE A 197 22.01 10.82 -18.50
N CYS A 198 20.95 10.20 -17.98
CA CYS A 198 19.68 10.88 -17.71
C CYS A 198 19.58 11.19 -16.22
N THR A 199 19.34 12.45 -15.88
CA THR A 199 19.16 12.92 -14.50
C THR A 199 17.70 13.32 -14.25
N SER A 200 17.14 12.87 -13.14
CA SER A 200 15.83 13.30 -12.64
C SER A 200 15.95 13.82 -11.21
N HIS A 201 15.15 14.83 -10.89
CA HIS A 201 15.09 15.48 -9.58
C HIS A 201 13.64 15.46 -9.10
N GLY A 202 13.43 15.07 -7.84
CA GLY A 202 12.11 14.97 -7.19
C GLY A 202 12.13 15.43 -5.75
#